data_AF-A0A076EWI1-F1
#
_entry.id   AF-A0A076EWI1-F1
#
_cell.length_a   1.000
_cell.length_b   1.000
_cell.length_c   1.000
_cell.angle_alpha   90.00
_cell.angle_beta   90.00
_cell.angle_gamma   90.00
#
_symmetry.space_group_name_H-M   'P 1'
#
loop_
_entity.id
_entity.type
_entity.pdbx_description
1 polymer ?
#
loop_
_entity_poly.entity_id
_entity_poly.type
_entity_poly.pdbx_seq_one_letter_code
_entity_poly.pdbx_strand_id
1 'polypeptide(L)'
;MTPGGRGRLMGCGLVLTAIVLTACSEATASDPPSTASVVSTTAASHLDARGLRYKESLIGAGIPALPDDTVMALANGICGQLSGGTDEATILAHLTPIAQFASATSDIGLTTEQVAQVYLDAAEANYC
;
A
#
# COMPACT_ATOMS: atom_id res chain seq x y z
N MET A 1 20.33 52.19 -30.24
CA MET A 1 18.94 52.23 -30.77
C MET A 1 18.18 51.06 -30.14
N THR A 2 17.38 51.36 -29.12
CA THR A 2 16.27 50.52 -28.64
C THR A 2 15.08 50.69 -29.59
N PRO A 3 14.19 49.69 -29.72
CA PRO A 3 13.04 49.56 -28.80
C PRO A 3 12.90 48.10 -28.30
N GLY A 4 12.34 47.78 -27.13
CA GLY A 4 11.19 48.38 -26.47
C GLY A 4 9.96 47.53 -26.78
N GLY A 5 9.55 46.66 -25.85
CA GLY A 5 8.37 45.79 -26.01
C GLY A 5 7.81 45.32 -24.69
N ARG A 6 7.13 46.24 -23.97
CA ARG A 6 6.29 45.94 -22.80
C ARG A 6 4.98 45.31 -23.28
N GLY A 7 4.67 44.11 -22.82
CA GLY A 7 3.32 43.54 -22.86
C GLY A 7 2.75 43.47 -21.44
N ARG A 8 1.84 44.39 -21.12
CA ARG A 8 1.02 44.41 -19.90
C ARG A 8 -0.32 43.70 -20.15
N LEU A 9 -0.96 43.32 -19.03
CA LEU A 9 -2.41 43.28 -18.76
C LEU A 9 -3.18 41.96 -18.96
N MET A 10 -3.84 41.63 -17.85
CA MET A 10 -5.26 41.28 -17.71
C MET A 10 -5.71 39.86 -18.05
N GLY A 11 -6.19 39.20 -16.99
CA GLY A 11 -7.02 38.01 -17.09
C GLY A 11 -7.61 37.65 -15.74
N CYS A 12 -8.48 38.51 -15.22
CA CYS A 12 -9.40 38.18 -14.14
C CYS A 12 -10.32 37.05 -14.61
N GLY A 13 -10.26 35.90 -13.95
CA GLY A 13 -11.08 34.73 -14.26
C GLY A 13 -11.54 34.07 -12.98
N LEU A 14 -12.41 34.77 -12.25
CA LEU A 14 -13.20 34.22 -11.16
C LEU A 14 -14.16 33.17 -11.76
N VAL A 15 -13.94 31.89 -11.50
CA VAL A 15 -14.99 30.87 -11.63
C VAL A 15 -15.16 30.21 -10.27
N LEU A 16 -16.04 30.83 -9.49
CA LEU A 16 -16.78 30.14 -8.45
C LEU A 16 -17.64 29.08 -9.12
N THR A 17 -17.31 27.81 -8.94
CA THR A 17 -18.28 26.72 -9.06
C THR A 17 -18.49 26.12 -7.68
N ALA A 18 -19.53 26.64 -7.03
CA ALA A 18 -20.12 26.06 -5.85
C ALA A 18 -20.56 24.62 -6.17
N ILE A 19 -19.93 23.64 -5.54
CA ILE A 19 -20.51 22.30 -5.46
C ILE A 19 -21.62 22.40 -4.42
N VAL A 20 -22.85 22.43 -4.92
CA VAL A 20 -24.07 22.39 -4.11
C VAL A 20 -24.05 21.09 -3.32
N LEU A 21 -23.94 21.20 -2.00
CA LEU A 21 -24.26 20.14 -1.06
C LEU A 21 -25.73 19.76 -1.28
N THR A 22 -25.96 18.66 -2.00
CA THR A 22 -27.26 18.03 -2.10
C THR A 22 -27.67 17.50 -0.73
N ALA A 23 -28.54 18.29 -0.10
CA ALA A 23 -29.61 17.92 0.83
C ALA A 23 -29.30 16.76 1.81
N CYS A 24 -28.98 17.14 3.05
CA CYS A 24 -29.44 16.41 4.23
C CYS A 24 -30.96 16.32 4.17
N SER A 25 -31.50 15.14 3.88
CA SER A 25 -32.86 14.79 4.32
C SER A 25 -32.77 14.40 5.79
N GLU A 26 -33.26 15.30 6.63
CA GLU A 26 -33.58 15.02 8.03
C GLU A 26 -34.75 14.02 8.10
N ALA A 27 -34.50 12.86 8.71
CA ALA A 27 -35.54 11.99 9.23
C ALA A 27 -35.08 11.52 10.61
N THR A 28 -35.48 12.26 11.64
CA THR A 28 -35.40 11.81 13.03
C THR A 28 -36.34 10.64 13.23
N ALA A 29 -35.78 9.45 13.43
CA ALA A 29 -36.42 8.37 14.16
C ALA A 29 -35.39 7.84 15.16
N SER A 30 -35.71 7.98 16.45
CA SER A 30 -34.98 7.37 17.56
C SER A 30 -34.89 5.86 17.34
N ASP A 31 -33.69 5.37 17.08
CA ASP A 31 -33.31 3.99 17.34
C ASP A 31 -32.16 4.06 18.36
N PRO A 32 -32.19 3.29 19.47
CA PRO A 32 -31.04 3.21 20.36
C PRO A 32 -29.82 2.79 19.54
N PRO A 33 -28.58 3.19 19.92
CA PRO A 33 -27.42 2.78 19.17
C PRO A 33 -27.42 1.25 19.12
N SER A 34 -27.77 0.69 17.95
CA SER A 34 -27.38 -0.67 17.60
C SER A 34 -25.88 -0.65 17.84
N THR A 35 -25.49 -1.26 18.95
CA THR A 35 -24.13 -1.68 19.21
C THR A 35 -23.75 -2.44 17.97
N ALA A 36 -23.11 -1.74 17.03
CA ALA A 36 -22.31 -2.37 16.01
C ALA A 36 -21.40 -3.26 16.83
N SER A 37 -21.74 -4.54 16.85
CA SER A 37 -20.90 -5.56 17.42
C SER A 37 -19.64 -5.37 16.63
N VAL A 38 -18.66 -4.69 17.22
CA VAL A 38 -17.30 -4.76 16.78
C VAL A 38 -17.01 -6.21 17.03
N VAL A 39 -17.31 -7.04 16.02
CA VAL A 39 -16.76 -8.36 15.91
C VAL A 39 -15.28 -8.06 15.95
N SER A 40 -14.73 -8.17 17.16
CA SER A 40 -13.32 -8.37 17.33
C SER A 40 -13.11 -9.68 16.63
N THR A 41 -12.81 -9.58 15.33
CA THR A 41 -12.23 -10.68 14.58
C THR A 41 -10.92 -10.90 15.33
N THR A 42 -10.96 -11.77 16.32
CA THR A 42 -9.78 -12.43 16.82
C THR A 42 -9.17 -13.03 15.58
N ALA A 43 -8.19 -12.35 15.01
CA ALA A 43 -7.36 -12.91 13.96
C ALA A 43 -6.69 -14.10 14.62
N ALA A 44 -7.27 -15.29 14.42
CA ALA A 44 -6.51 -16.51 14.54
C ALA A 44 -5.27 -16.27 13.69
N SER A 45 -4.05 -16.58 14.14
CA SER A 45 -2.87 -16.40 13.27
C SER A 45 -3.16 -17.07 11.92
N HIS A 46 -3.43 -16.24 10.91
CA HIS A 46 -4.08 -16.61 9.65
C HIS A 46 -3.04 -17.12 8.62
N LEU A 47 -1.86 -17.48 9.10
CA LEU A 47 -0.80 -18.04 8.27
C LEU A 47 -1.06 -19.52 8.04
N ASP A 48 -1.29 -19.89 6.78
CA ASP A 48 -1.16 -21.28 6.36
C ASP A 48 0.34 -21.70 6.41
N ALA A 49 0.63 -22.98 6.17
CA ALA A 49 2.00 -23.47 6.22
C ALA A 49 2.94 -22.79 5.21
N ARG A 50 2.42 -22.25 4.10
CA ARG A 50 3.20 -21.50 3.10
C ARG A 50 3.48 -20.09 3.60
N GLY A 51 2.47 -19.40 4.11
CA GLY A 51 2.59 -18.09 4.74
C GLY A 51 3.60 -18.09 5.88
N LEU A 52 3.62 -19.17 6.68
CA LEU A 52 4.62 -19.33 7.73
C LEU A 52 6.05 -19.45 7.16
N ARG A 53 6.27 -20.28 6.13
CA ARG A 53 7.60 -20.41 5.49
C ARG A 53 8.07 -19.10 4.87
N TYR A 54 7.15 -18.38 4.22
CA TYR A 54 7.45 -17.07 3.66
C TYR A 54 7.87 -16.09 4.76
N LYS A 55 7.09 -15.98 5.85
CA LYS A 55 7.43 -15.13 7.00
C LYS A 55 8.80 -15.47 7.59
N GLU A 56 9.09 -16.74 7.83
CA GLU A 56 10.37 -17.16 8.39
C GLU A 56 11.53 -16.89 7.42
N SER A 57 11.32 -17.01 6.11
CA SER A 57 12.31 -16.62 5.10
C SER A 57 12.64 -15.13 5.17
N LEU A 58 11.64 -14.27 5.30
CA LEU A 58 11.83 -12.82 5.43
C LEU A 58 12.61 -12.47 6.71
N ILE A 59 12.24 -13.07 7.84
CA ILE A 59 12.94 -12.88 9.11
C ILE A 59 14.39 -13.39 9.02
N GLY A 60 14.61 -14.55 8.40
CA GLY A 60 15.93 -15.11 8.15
C GLY A 60 16.80 -14.23 7.24
N ALA A 61 16.18 -13.46 6.34
CA ALA A 61 16.83 -12.47 5.51
C ALA A 61 17.03 -11.11 6.21
N GLY A 62 16.64 -10.97 7.48
CA GLY A 62 16.77 -9.75 8.29
C GLY A 62 15.76 -8.65 7.98
N ILE A 63 14.64 -9.02 7.34
CA ILE A 63 13.48 -8.14 7.23
C ILE A 63 12.74 -8.12 8.58
N PRO A 64 12.37 -6.94 9.10
CA PRO A 64 11.59 -6.84 10.33
C PRO A 64 10.31 -7.67 10.27
N ALA A 65 9.92 -8.26 11.40
CA ALA A 65 8.73 -9.09 11.48
C ALA A 65 7.48 -8.28 11.10
N LEU A 66 6.81 -8.71 10.02
CA LEU A 66 5.56 -8.12 9.56
C LEU A 66 4.35 -8.78 10.24
N PRO A 67 3.23 -8.05 10.40
CA PRO A 67 1.96 -8.65 10.82
C PRO A 67 1.52 -9.76 9.86
N ASP A 68 0.90 -10.82 10.40
CA ASP A 68 0.48 -12.01 9.63
C ASP A 68 -0.39 -11.64 8.41
N ASP A 69 -1.34 -10.70 8.57
CA ASP A 69 -2.19 -10.25 7.47
C ASP A 69 -1.39 -9.53 6.37
N THR A 70 -0.37 -8.76 6.76
CA THR A 70 0.54 -8.09 5.82
C THR A 70 1.40 -9.11 5.07
N VAL A 71 1.90 -10.14 5.76
CA VAL A 71 2.64 -11.25 5.13
C VAL A 71 1.77 -11.93 4.08
N MET A 72 0.53 -12.27 4.41
CA MET A 72 -0.39 -12.93 3.48
C MET A 72 -0.77 -12.03 2.31
N ALA A 73 -1.07 -10.76 2.55
CA ALA A 73 -1.41 -9.81 1.50
C ALA A 73 -0.25 -9.62 0.51
N LEU A 74 0.98 -9.52 1.02
CA LEU A 74 2.18 -9.36 0.21
C LEU A 74 2.45 -10.59 -0.64
N ALA A 75 2.43 -11.78 -0.03
CA ALA A 75 2.68 -13.04 -0.74
C ALA A 75 1.63 -13.29 -1.84
N ASN A 76 0.35 -13.11 -1.53
CA ASN A 76 -0.72 -13.23 -2.51
C ASN A 76 -0.61 -12.19 -3.64
N GLY A 77 -0.24 -10.95 -3.31
CA GLY A 77 -0.05 -9.88 -4.30
C GLY A 77 1.12 -10.16 -5.26
N ILE A 78 2.22 -10.74 -4.77
CA ILE A 78 3.36 -11.14 -5.59
C ILE A 78 2.99 -12.32 -6.50
N CYS A 79 2.49 -13.43 -5.94
CA CYS A 79 2.13 -14.60 -6.73
C CYS A 79 0.99 -14.31 -7.73
N GLY A 80 0.06 -13.41 -7.39
CA GLY A 80 -0.98 -12.93 -8.30
C GLY A 80 -0.40 -12.21 -9.52
N GLN A 81 0.62 -11.36 -9.33
CA GLN A 81 1.30 -10.68 -10.44
C GLN A 81 2.14 -11.63 -11.29
N LEU A 82 2.87 -12.55 -10.66
CA LEU A 82 3.65 -13.58 -11.35
C LEU A 82 2.77 -14.49 -12.21
N SER A 83 1.69 -15.03 -11.63
CA SER A 83 0.72 -15.86 -12.37
C SER A 83 -0.01 -15.08 -13.48
N GLY A 84 -0.16 -13.76 -13.31
CA GLY A 84 -0.67 -12.85 -14.34
C GLY A 84 0.33 -12.50 -15.44
N GLY A 85 1.58 -12.95 -15.35
CA GLY A 85 2.63 -12.66 -16.34
C GLY A 85 3.17 -11.23 -16.27
N THR A 86 3.05 -10.57 -15.11
CA THR A 86 3.67 -9.26 -14.88
C THR A 86 5.19 -9.40 -14.91
N ASP A 87 5.90 -8.48 -15.55
CA ASP A 87 7.35 -8.52 -15.59
C ASP A 87 7.97 -8.21 -14.22
N GLU A 88 9.12 -8.82 -13.96
CA GLU A 88 9.83 -8.71 -12.68
C GLU A 88 10.11 -7.26 -12.28
N ALA A 89 10.57 -6.44 -13.23
CA ALA A 89 10.91 -5.05 -12.96
C ALA A 89 9.68 -4.24 -12.50
N THR A 90 8.52 -4.49 -13.10
CA THR A 90 7.24 -3.92 -12.67
C THR A 90 6.84 -4.42 -11.28
N ILE A 91 7.01 -5.71 -10.97
CA ILE A 91 6.73 -6.24 -9.63
C ILE A 91 7.63 -5.56 -8.58
N LEU A 92 8.93 -5.46 -8.84
CA LEU A 92 9.88 -4.79 -7.95
C LEU A 92 9.54 -3.29 -7.76
N ALA A 93 9.08 -2.61 -8.81
CA ALA A 93 8.58 -1.25 -8.71
C ALA A 93 7.35 -1.15 -7.78
N HIS A 94 6.42 -2.10 -7.86
CA HIS A 94 5.28 -2.16 -6.95
C HIS A 94 5.66 -2.51 -5.50
N LEU A 95 6.74 -3.27 -5.30
CA LEU A 95 7.28 -3.62 -3.97
C LEU A 95 8.09 -2.48 -3.33
N THR A 96 8.55 -1.51 -4.13
CA THR A 96 9.43 -0.43 -3.66
C THR A 96 8.89 0.29 -2.41
N PRO A 97 7.62 0.72 -2.31
CA PRO A 97 7.13 1.45 -1.14
C PRO A 97 7.22 0.66 0.18
N ILE A 98 6.86 -0.62 0.17
CA ILE A 98 6.97 -1.47 1.37
C ILE A 98 8.42 -1.84 1.67
N ALA A 99 9.26 -1.96 0.64
CA ALA A 99 10.68 -2.19 0.78
C ALA A 99 11.43 -0.98 1.35
N GLN A 100 11.00 0.26 1.05
CA GLN A 100 11.54 1.47 1.66
C GLN A 100 11.26 1.49 3.17
N PHE A 101 10.04 1.14 3.57
CA PHE A 101 9.68 1.06 4.99
C PHE A 101 10.51 0.00 5.72
N ALA A 102 10.60 -1.21 5.15
CA ALA A 102 11.34 -2.30 5.77
C ALA A 102 12.86 -2.07 5.80
N SER A 103 13.45 -1.48 4.75
CA SER A 103 14.88 -1.10 4.76
C SER A 103 15.19 -0.04 5.81
N ALA A 104 14.31 0.95 6.00
CA ALA A 104 14.47 1.98 7.03
C ALA A 104 14.36 1.45 8.47
N THR A 105 13.79 0.27 8.65
CA THR A 105 13.57 -0.37 9.97
C THR A 105 14.41 -1.62 10.18
N SER A 106 15.23 -2.00 9.21
CA SER A 106 16.10 -3.17 9.26
C SER A 106 17.45 -2.84 9.88
N ASP A 107 17.91 -3.65 10.81
CA ASP A 107 19.18 -3.47 11.51
C ASP A 107 20.40 -3.94 10.70
N ILE A 108 20.19 -4.64 9.58
CA ILE A 108 21.25 -5.24 8.76
C ILE A 108 21.65 -4.40 7.54
N GLY A 109 21.04 -3.22 7.36
CA GLY A 109 21.45 -2.24 6.36
C GLY A 109 21.16 -2.62 4.90
N LEU A 110 20.10 -3.40 4.65
CA LEU A 110 19.66 -3.69 3.28
C LEU A 110 19.16 -2.41 2.58
N THR A 111 19.50 -2.25 1.30
CA THR A 111 18.89 -1.21 0.48
C THR A 111 17.43 -1.53 0.18
N THR A 112 16.65 -0.52 -0.20
CA THR A 112 15.26 -0.70 -0.65
C THR A 112 15.15 -1.73 -1.77
N GLU A 113 16.04 -1.67 -2.76
CA GLU A 113 16.03 -2.58 -3.90
C GLU A 113 16.32 -4.02 -3.46
N GLN A 114 17.27 -4.21 -2.53
CA GLN A 114 17.56 -5.52 -1.97
C GLN A 114 16.37 -6.08 -1.19
N VAL A 115 15.68 -5.26 -0.40
CA VAL A 115 14.48 -5.69 0.31
C VAL A 115 13.36 -6.05 -0.65
N ALA A 116 13.16 -5.28 -1.73
CA ALA A 116 12.17 -5.60 -2.76
C ALA A 116 12.47 -6.96 -3.42
N GLN A 117 13.75 -7.22 -3.73
CA GLN A 117 14.17 -8.52 -4.27
C GLN A 117 13.92 -9.66 -3.27
N VAL A 118 14.27 -9.46 -1.99
CA VAL A 118 14.02 -10.46 -0.94
C VAL A 118 12.54 -10.82 -0.83
N TYR A 119 11.63 -9.85 -0.90
CA TYR A 119 10.19 -10.13 -0.91
C TYR A 119 9.79 -11.01 -2.09
N LEU A 120 10.27 -10.68 -3.29
CA LEU A 120 9.95 -11.42 -4.50
C LEU A 120 10.51 -12.85 -4.45
N ASP A 121 11.82 -12.99 -4.25
CA ASP A 121 12.52 -14.27 -4.21
C ASP A 121 11.94 -15.20 -3.12
N ALA A 122 11.64 -14.65 -1.94
CA ALA A 122 11.07 -15.43 -0.86
C ALA A 122 9.64 -15.88 -1.15
N ALA A 123 8.82 -15.05 -1.82
CA ALA A 123 7.46 -15.42 -2.21
C ALA A 123 7.48 -16.54 -3.26
N GLU A 124 8.33 -16.41 -4.28
CA GLU A 124 8.52 -17.44 -5.32
C GLU A 124 8.99 -18.78 -4.74
N ALA A 125 9.92 -18.76 -3.79
CA ALA A 125 10.50 -19.99 -3.25
C ALA A 125 9.61 -20.69 -2.21
N ASN A 126 8.77 -19.95 -1.47
CA ASN A 126 8.13 -20.46 -0.26
C ASN A 126 6.60 -20.40 -0.26
N TYR A 127 6.00 -19.59 -1.13
CA TYR A 127 4.57 -19.31 -1.10
C TYR A 127 3.85 -19.61 -2.42
N CYS A 128 4.40 -19.10 -3.53
CA CYS A 128 4.01 -19.59 -4.85
C CYS A 128 4.43 -21.07 -4.97
#